data_AF-A0A6C2U7D1-F1
#
_entry.id   AF-A0A6C2U7D1-F1
#
_cell.length_a   1.000
_cell.length_b   1.000
_cell.length_c   1.000
_cell.angle_alpha   90.00
_cell.angle_beta   90.00
_cell.angle_gamma   90.00
#
_symmetry.space_group_name_H-M   'P 1'
#
loop_
_entity.id
_entity.type
_entity.pdbx_description
1 polymer ?
#
loop_
_entity_poly.entity_id
_entity_poly.type
_entity_poly.pdbx_seq_one_letter_code
_entity_poly.pdbx_strand_id
1 'polypeptide(L)'
;MQQTEKYWNLINRIVLVAIVIMAGVGVVLAFTPKVKQLQEYQSRHDVLQQRIDETEAYELELKEKQRRFSVDPEFVEKVAHEVGYARTNETIFHFPEESGNF
;
A
#
# COMPACT_ATOMS: atom_id res chain seq x y z
N MET A 1 19.15 -14.00 68.47
CA MET A 1 18.53 -14.71 67.32
C MET A 1 17.72 -13.80 66.39
N GLN A 2 17.30 -12.59 66.79
CA GLN A 2 16.51 -11.68 65.94
C GLN A 2 17.26 -11.05 64.74
N GLN A 3 18.59 -10.94 64.79
CA GLN A 3 19.37 -10.31 63.71
C GLN A 3 19.35 -11.18 62.43
N THR A 4 19.51 -12.50 62.58
CA THR A 4 19.54 -13.47 61.48
C THR A 4 18.23 -13.50 60.68
N GLU A 5 17.08 -13.39 61.33
CA GLU A 5 15.78 -13.36 60.64
C GLU A 5 15.58 -12.10 59.78
N LYS A 6 16.10 -10.95 60.26
CA LYS A 6 16.06 -9.71 59.48
C LYS A 6 16.89 -9.83 58.21
N TYR A 7 18.10 -10.40 58.28
CA TYR A 7 18.94 -10.62 57.09
C TYR A 7 18.30 -11.61 56.12
N TRP A 8 17.73 -12.72 56.61
CA TRP A 8 17.02 -13.68 55.76
C TRP A 8 15.83 -13.05 55.02
N ASN A 9 15.02 -12.24 55.72
CA ASN A 9 13.90 -11.54 55.09
C ASN A 9 14.37 -10.49 54.06
N LEU A 10 15.49 -9.83 54.32
CA LEU A 10 16.05 -8.82 53.41
C LEU A 10 16.59 -9.47 52.12
N ILE A 11 17.29 -10.59 52.25
CA ILE A 11 17.75 -11.40 51.11
C ILE A 11 16.55 -11.90 50.31
N ASN A 12 15.54 -12.48 50.97
CA ASN A 12 14.37 -13.02 50.29
C ASN A 12 13.58 -11.93 49.53
N ARG A 13 13.48 -10.73 50.12
CA ARG A 13 12.84 -9.57 49.48
C ARG A 13 13.61 -9.09 48.25
N ILE A 14 14.95 -9.04 48.31
CA ILE A 14 15.77 -8.68 47.15
C ILE A 14 15.62 -9.71 46.03
N VAL A 15 15.64 -11.01 46.36
CA VAL A 15 15.46 -12.08 45.37
C VAL A 15 14.08 -12.01 44.73
N LEU A 16 13.02 -11.81 45.51
CA LEU A 16 11.66 -11.62 44.97
C LEU A 16 11.57 -10.42 44.03
N VAL A 17 12.15 -9.28 44.42
CA VAL A 17 12.18 -8.08 43.56
C VAL A 17 12.94 -8.35 42.26
N ALA A 18 14.08 -9.04 42.33
CA ALA A 18 14.86 -9.41 41.15
C ALA A 18 14.07 -10.32 40.20
N ILE A 19 13.34 -11.31 40.73
CA ILE A 19 12.49 -12.20 39.94
C ILE A 19 11.36 -11.41 39.25
N VAL A 20 10.70 -10.50 39.98
CA VAL A 20 9.62 -9.66 39.42
C VAL A 20 10.15 -8.77 38.29
N ILE A 21 11.31 -8.14 38.47
CA ILE A 21 11.94 -7.33 37.43
C ILE A 21 12.29 -8.19 36.20
N MET A 22 12.88 -9.37 36.42
CA MET A 22 13.26 -10.27 35.33
C MET A 22 12.04 -10.76 34.54
N ALA A 23 10.95 -11.08 35.24
CA ALA A 23 9.67 -11.43 34.62
C ALA A 23 9.09 -10.25 33.82
N GLY A 24 9.12 -9.04 34.37
CA GLY A 24 8.66 -7.83 33.69
C GLY A 24 9.44 -7.54 32.40
N VAL A 25 10.77 -7.64 32.45
CA VAL A 25 11.64 -7.49 31.28
C VAL A 25 11.34 -8.56 30.22
N GLY A 26 11.15 -9.82 30.64
CA GLY A 26 10.77 -10.91 29.74
C GLY A 26 9.46 -10.64 29.00
N VAL A 27 8.45 -10.11 29.69
CA VAL A 27 7.17 -9.70 29.08
C VAL A 27 7.41 -8.57 28.08
N VAL A 28 8.10 -7.49 28.45
CA VAL A 28 8.34 -6.36 27.55
C VAL A 28 9.09 -6.80 26.27
N LEU A 29 10.10 -7.65 26.41
CA LEU A 29 10.84 -8.19 25.27
C LEU A 29 10.00 -9.12 24.38
N ALA A 30 9.07 -9.89 24.95
CA ALA A 30 8.16 -10.74 24.19
C ALA A 30 7.09 -9.93 23.43
N PHE A 31 6.65 -8.79 23.97
CA PHE A 31 5.62 -7.95 23.36
C PHE A 31 6.18 -6.94 22.34
N THR A 32 7.43 -6.51 22.49
CA THR A 32 8.11 -5.61 21.53
C THR A 32 8.07 -6.10 20.07
N PRO A 33 8.42 -7.38 19.73
CA PRO A 33 8.37 -7.85 18.35
C PRO A 33 6.95 -7.96 17.81
N LYS A 34 5.95 -8.17 18.66
CA LYS A 34 4.53 -8.21 18.25
C LYS A 34 4.03 -6.84 17.82
N VAL A 35 4.46 -5.77 18.48
CA VAL A 35 4.09 -4.40 18.10
C VAL A 35 4.70 -4.03 16.74
N LYS A 36 5.96 -4.40 16.50
CA LYS A 36 6.60 -4.17 15.19
C LYS A 36 5.89 -4.92 14.05
N GLN A 37 5.52 -6.18 14.28
CA GLN A 37 4.75 -6.96 13.31
C GLN A 37 3.41 -6.30 12.98
N LEU A 38 2.69 -5.78 13.99
CA LEU A 38 1.42 -5.12 13.77
C LEU A 38 1.54 -3.88 12.85
N GLN A 39 2.59 -3.07 13.05
CA GLN A 39 2.85 -1.93 12.16
C GLN A 39 3.15 -2.37 10.73
N GLU A 40 3.95 -3.42 10.55
CA GLU A 40 4.24 -3.96 9.22
C GLU A 40 2.99 -4.50 8.53
N TYR A 41 2.11 -5.18 9.28
CA TYR A 41 0.82 -5.64 8.75
C TYR A 41 -0.08 -4.48 8.33
N GLN A 42 -0.17 -3.41 9.12
CA GLN A 42 -0.94 -2.22 8.77
C GLN A 42 -0.39 -1.56 7.50
N SER A 43 0.93 -1.33 7.43
CA SER A 43 1.53 -0.73 6.23
C SER A 43 1.32 -1.59 4.98
N ARG A 44 1.42 -2.92 5.09
CA ARG A 44 1.13 -3.82 3.96
C ARG A 44 -0.34 -3.76 3.57
N HIS A 45 -1.24 -3.75 4.54
CA HIS A 45 -2.67 -3.66 4.29
C HIS A 45 -3.00 -2.37 3.54
N ASP A 46 -2.49 -1.23 4.00
CA ASP A 46 -2.74 0.08 3.38
C ASP A 46 -2.21 0.14 1.94
N VAL A 47 -1.01 -0.40 1.70
CA VAL A 47 -0.43 -0.48 0.34
C VAL A 47 -1.26 -1.39 -0.57
N LEU A 48 -1.73 -2.53 -0.07
CA LEU A 48 -2.58 -3.43 -0.85
C LEU A 48 -3.93 -2.79 -1.13
N GLN A 49 -4.53 -2.12 -0.16
CA GLN A 49 -5.81 -1.43 -0.32
C GLN A 49 -5.69 -0.32 -1.37
N GLN A 50 -4.63 0.49 -1.31
CA GLN A 50 -4.39 1.53 -2.31
C GLN A 50 -4.29 0.94 -3.73
N ARG A 51 -3.63 -0.21 -3.90
CA ARG A 51 -3.54 -0.88 -5.21
C ARG A 51 -4.88 -1.39 -5.71
N ILE A 52 -5.74 -1.86 -4.80
CA ILE A 52 -7.10 -2.28 -5.14
C ILE A 52 -7.88 -1.05 -5.63
N ASP A 53 -7.86 0.04 -4.86
CA ASP A 53 -8.59 1.27 -5.20
C ASP A 53 -8.13 1.84 -6.55
N GLU A 54 -6.81 1.85 -6.82
CA GLU A 54 -6.25 2.27 -8.12
C GLU A 54 -6.72 1.37 -9.27
N THR A 55 -6.75 0.05 -9.05
CA THR A 55 -7.17 -0.91 -10.07
C THR A 55 -8.67 -0.79 -10.36
N GLU A 56 -9.50 -0.65 -9.32
CA GLU A 56 -10.94 -0.47 -9.46
C GLU A 56 -11.28 0.83 -10.19
N ALA A 57 -10.58 1.93 -9.89
CA ALA A 57 -10.73 3.19 -10.60
C ALA A 57 -10.39 3.05 -12.09
N TYR A 58 -9.30 2.34 -12.42
CA TYR A 58 -8.91 2.07 -13.80
C TYR A 58 -9.93 1.18 -14.53
N GLU A 59 -10.46 0.15 -13.87
CA GLU A 59 -11.51 -0.70 -14.44
C GLU A 59 -12.78 0.07 -14.74
N LEU A 60 -13.20 0.96 -13.83
CA LEU A 60 -14.37 1.82 -14.05
C LEU A 60 -14.16 2.76 -15.24
N GLU A 61 -12.99 3.40 -15.34
CA GLU A 61 -12.65 4.26 -16.47
C GLU A 61 -12.67 3.46 -17.80
N LEU A 62 -12.10 2.25 -17.79
CA LEU A 62 -12.05 1.40 -18.98
C LEU A 62 -13.44 0.92 -19.40
N LYS A 63 -14.29 0.54 -18.44
CA LYS A 63 -15.70 0.17 -18.71
C LYS A 63 -16.48 1.35 -19.31
N GLU A 64 -16.26 2.56 -18.80
CA GLU A 64 -16.92 3.75 -19.34
C GLU A 64 -16.42 4.06 -20.77
N LYS A 65 -15.11 3.95 -21.03
CA LYS A 65 -14.56 4.05 -22.39
C LYS A 65 -15.17 3.00 -23.33
N GLN A 66 -15.30 1.75 -22.89
CA GLN A 66 -15.90 0.67 -23.69
C GLN A 66 -17.39 0.93 -23.97
N ARG A 67 -18.12 1.45 -22.98
CA ARG A 67 -19.52 1.86 -23.16
C ARG A 67 -19.64 2.98 -24.19
N ARG A 68 -18.81 4.03 -24.07
CA ARG A 68 -18.78 5.14 -25.03
C ARG A 68 -18.41 4.66 -26.44
N PHE A 69 -17.46 3.74 -26.55
CA PHE A 69 -17.10 3.11 -27.83
C PHE A 69 -18.27 2.33 -28.46
N SER A 70 -19.18 1.78 -27.66
CA SER A 70 -20.32 1.01 -28.16
C SER A 70 -21.55 1.87 -28.49
N VAL A 71 -21.66 3.05 -27.89
CA VAL A 71 -22.86 3.90 -27.93
C VAL A 71 -22.66 5.16 -28.77
N ASP A 72 -21.43 5.65 -28.90
CA ASP A 72 -21.12 6.92 -29.57
C ASP A 72 -20.28 6.70 -30.84
N PRO A 73 -20.89 6.76 -32.03
CA PRO A 73 -20.19 6.58 -33.30
C PRO A 73 -19.19 7.72 -33.61
N GLU A 74 -19.39 8.94 -33.11
CA GLU A 74 -18.42 10.03 -33.27
C GLU A 74 -17.15 9.78 -32.44
N PHE A 75 -17.30 9.18 -31.26
CA PHE A 75 -16.18 8.77 -30.43
C PHE A 75 -15.35 7.66 -31.11
N VAL A 76 -16.01 6.68 -31.73
CA VAL A 76 -15.32 5.62 -32.49
C VAL A 76 -14.54 6.19 -33.67
N GLU A 77 -15.13 7.15 -34.40
CA GLU A 77 -14.46 7.82 -35.52
C GLU A 77 -13.22 8.61 -35.07
N LYS A 78 -13.31 9.36 -33.97
CA LYS A 78 -12.14 10.04 -33.38
C LYS A 78 -11.04 9.08 -32.96
N VAL A 79 -11.37 8.00 -32.26
CA VAL A 79 -10.39 6.99 -31.86
C VAL A 79 -9.77 6.34 -33.09
N ALA A 80 -10.57 5.97 -34.09
CA ALA A 80 -10.08 5.40 -35.35
C ALA A 80 -9.07 6.35 -36.03
N HIS A 81 -9.35 7.65 -36.05
CA HIS A 81 -8.47 8.67 -36.62
C HIS A 81 -7.18 8.83 -35.81
N GLU A 82 -7.22 8.75 -34.49
CA GLU A 82 -6.03 8.75 -33.64
C GLU A 82 -5.12 7.54 -33.87
N VAL A 83 -5.69 6.35 -34.17
CA VAL A 83 -4.91 5.15 -34.50
C VAL A 83 -4.50 5.12 -35.99
N GLY A 84 -4.86 6.14 -36.77
CA GLY A 84 -4.49 6.28 -38.18
C GLY A 84 -5.40 5.58 -39.19
N TYR A 85 -6.55 5.08 -38.74
CA TYR A 85 -7.63 4.64 -39.65
C TYR A 85 -8.48 5.84 -40.04
N ALA A 86 -8.96 5.89 -41.28
CA ALA A 86 -9.93 6.89 -41.71
C ALA A 86 -11.05 6.23 -42.51
N ARG A 87 -12.14 6.97 -42.71
CA ARG A 87 -13.25 6.50 -43.53
C ARG A 87 -12.80 6.34 -44.98
N THR A 88 -13.33 5.36 -45.70
CA THR A 88 -12.94 5.03 -47.09
C THR A 88 -13.09 6.19 -48.08
N ASN A 89 -13.91 7.20 -47.76
CA ASN A 89 -14.18 8.37 -48.60
C ASN A 89 -13.64 9.68 -47.98
N GLU A 90 -12.74 9.61 -47.01
CA GLU A 90 -12.18 10.79 -46.34
C GLU A 90 -10.78 11.10 -46.87
N THR A 91 -10.46 12.40 -46.98
CA THR A 91 -9.12 12.87 -47.39
C THR A 91 -8.34 13.27 -46.15
N ILE A 92 -7.32 12.48 -45.78
CA ILE A 92 -6.44 12.77 -44.65
C ILE A 92 -5.33 13.73 -45.11
N PHE A 93 -5.17 14.86 -44.43
CA PHE A 93 -4.02 15.74 -44.60
C PHE A 93 -2.94 15.36 -43.58
N HIS A 94 -1.89 14.67 -44.04
CA HIS A 94 -0.72 14.39 -43.21
C HIS A 94 0.26 15.57 -43.31
N PHE A 95 0.43 16.30 -42.22
CA PHE A 95 1.44 17.35 -42.10
C PHE A 95 2.72 16.71 -41.55
N PRO A 96 3.77 16.49 -42.36
CA PRO A 96 5.06 16.08 -41.80
C PRO A 96 5.55 17.19 -40.86
N GLU A 97 6.01 16.82 -39.66
CA GLU A 97 6.73 17.75 -38.82
C GLU A 97 7.92 18.30 -39.62
N GLU A 98 7.95 19.61 -39.84
CA GLU A 98 9.11 20.29 -40.39
C GLU A 98 10.30 19.92 -39.51
N SER A 99 11.15 19.04 -40.03
CA SER A 99 12.51 18.85 -39.55
C SER A 99 13.30 20.08 -39.95
N GLY A 100 13.01 21.19 -39.29
CA GLY A 100 13.70 22.45 -39.42
C GLY A 100 15.12 22.32 -38.85
N ASN A 101 16.04 21.84 -39.69
CA ASN A 101 17.45 22.15 -39.58
C ASN A 101 17.84 22.91 -40.85
N PHE A 102 17.67 24.23 -40.80
CA PHE A 102 18.34 25.17 -41.69
C PHE A 102 19.75 25.46 -41.17
#